data_AF-A0A929SIK6-F1
#
_entry.id   AF-A0A929SIK6-F1
#
_cell.length_a   1.000
_cell.length_b   1.000
_cell.length_c   1.000
_cell.angle_alpha   90.00
_cell.angle_beta   90.00
_cell.angle_gamma   90.00
#
_symmetry.space_group_name_H-M   'P 1'
#
loop_
_entity.id
_entity.type
_entity.pdbx_description
1 polymer ?
#
loop_
_entity_poly.entity_id
_entity_poly.type
_entity_poly.pdbx_seq_one_letter_code
_entity_poly.pdbx_strand_id
1 'polypeptide(L)'
;VNNPQTLLGRMLNIIGGYTTRKLNYSCHCISAITPHISGTDEANALQTAWPTILKNSEAVLIWGADPINTNQIAWAVPDHESYLYFAKLKEQMQKRGVKVITIDPVYNNTAKFLGSEHISINPTTDVAMMMAICYEMMAQGLADEKFLKKYTHGAEEFKAYLKGESEDGLKKDAAWASKICGVSEDEIKGLAKILGSKRTMIMCGWGPQRAHHGEQFHWMATVLAAFVGQIGLAGGGYGFGYHYSDGGCPSPAAPVGSALSLSSGAATTSSAFPGLGSMSIVPASEGEWKNRDNIAIPVSRIVDCINNPGKEIDFNCKKMTYPNIKLAYWAGGNPYLHHPDTNLLARTFEKLDTFIVQECFWTASARMADIVLPATTEQERDDITKSHTNKFIIAMHKIAEPYEQAQNDYKIYCEILKQFGEKEYMAFSEGKSEMEWIKQFYDASKKKADASKIKMPEFEEFWKKGFVKFEIPKHAYEYVAMEEFRKNPIINRLGTPSGRIEVVSKKIAKAALDDCPSHPTWMEPMEWLGDAQKTQKYPLNLITPHPKYRLHGQLNNTWLRNLEEIGGREPVWM
;
A
#
# COMPACT_ATOMS: atom_id res chain seq x y z
N VAL A 1 -17.48 -10.84 -9.41
CA VAL A 1 -18.83 -10.22 -9.37
C VAL A 1 -19.08 -9.62 -8.00
N ASN A 2 -18.94 -10.43 -6.95
CA ASN A 2 -19.36 -10.09 -5.59
C ASN A 2 -18.29 -9.32 -4.80
N ASN A 3 -17.72 -8.27 -5.41
CA ASN A 3 -16.91 -7.34 -4.63
C ASN A 3 -17.84 -6.36 -3.89
N PRO A 4 -17.93 -6.42 -2.55
CA PRO A 4 -18.90 -5.65 -1.78
C PRO A 4 -18.74 -4.14 -1.96
N GLN A 5 -17.49 -3.65 -1.95
CA GLN A 5 -17.20 -2.21 -2.02
C GLN A 5 -17.58 -1.61 -3.39
N THR A 6 -17.24 -2.31 -4.47
CA THR A 6 -17.52 -1.88 -5.84
C THR A 6 -19.01 -1.91 -6.13
N LEU A 7 -19.70 -2.97 -5.69
CA LEU A 7 -21.15 -3.09 -5.87
C LEU A 7 -21.92 -2.05 -5.04
N LEU A 8 -21.50 -1.78 -3.79
CA LEU A 8 -22.06 -0.71 -2.98
C LEU A 8 -21.90 0.65 -3.67
N GLY A 9 -20.68 0.95 -4.13
CA GLY A 9 -20.40 2.19 -4.86
C GLY A 9 -21.26 2.31 -6.13
N ARG A 10 -21.45 1.22 -6.87
CA ARG A 10 -22.32 1.18 -8.06
C ARG A 10 -23.78 1.46 -7.71
N MET A 11 -24.32 0.80 -6.68
CA MET A 11 -25.69 1.03 -6.21
C MET A 11 -25.89 2.49 -5.77
N LEU A 12 -25.02 3.00 -4.91
CA LEU A 12 -25.09 4.38 -4.42
C LEU A 12 -24.98 5.40 -5.57
N ASN A 13 -24.09 5.15 -6.53
CA ASN A 13 -23.96 5.97 -7.72
C ASN A 13 -25.18 5.90 -8.65
N ILE A 14 -26.03 4.88 -8.57
CA ILE A 14 -27.29 4.78 -9.33
C ILE A 14 -28.43 5.51 -8.62
N ILE A 15 -28.53 5.43 -7.30
CA ILE A 15 -29.68 6.00 -6.55
C ILE A 15 -29.56 7.49 -6.23
N GLY A 16 -28.36 8.02 -5.94
CA GLY A 16 -28.19 9.47 -5.73
C GLY A 16 -26.77 10.04 -5.77
N GLY A 17 -25.74 9.19 -5.85
CA GLY A 17 -24.36 9.60 -5.55
C GLY A 17 -24.04 9.42 -4.06
N TYR A 18 -22.77 9.60 -3.70
CA TYR A 18 -22.30 9.41 -2.32
C TYR A 18 -20.98 10.13 -2.05
N THR A 19 -20.65 10.32 -0.77
CA THR A 19 -19.30 10.74 -0.39
C THR A 19 -18.36 9.53 -0.44
N THR A 20 -17.35 9.60 -1.30
CA THR A 20 -16.33 8.55 -1.47
C THR A 20 -15.05 8.87 -0.70
N ARG A 21 -14.01 8.06 -0.88
CA ARG A 21 -12.72 8.20 -0.20
C ARG A 21 -11.54 8.37 -1.16
N LYS A 22 -10.54 9.14 -0.74
CA LYS A 22 -9.19 9.19 -1.32
C LYS A 22 -8.22 8.40 -0.44
N LEU A 23 -7.23 7.78 -1.10
CA LEU A 23 -6.16 7.01 -0.48
C LEU A 23 -6.70 5.80 0.33
N ASN A 24 -5.86 5.15 1.14
CA ASN A 24 -6.23 4.00 1.96
C ASN A 24 -5.42 4.01 3.27
N TYR A 25 -5.74 3.10 4.21
CA TYR A 25 -5.03 2.99 5.51
C TYR A 25 -3.64 2.36 5.41
N SER A 26 -3.30 1.72 4.29
CA SER A 26 -2.02 1.04 4.10
C SER A 26 -0.93 2.02 3.73
N CYS A 27 -1.18 2.92 2.77
CA CYS A 27 -0.15 3.70 2.08
C CYS A 27 -0.52 5.19 1.93
N HIS A 28 -1.29 5.74 2.88
CA HIS A 28 -1.82 7.12 2.80
C HIS A 28 -0.72 8.16 2.55
N CYS A 29 0.32 8.20 3.37
CA CYS A 29 1.34 9.24 3.30
C CYS A 29 2.28 9.00 2.11
N ILE A 30 2.75 7.77 1.90
CA ILE A 30 3.61 7.41 0.75
C ILE A 30 2.92 7.74 -0.59
N SER A 31 1.66 7.36 -0.79
CA SER A 31 0.94 7.63 -2.04
C SER A 31 0.59 9.12 -2.23
N ALA A 32 0.58 9.90 -1.16
CA ALA A 32 0.41 11.35 -1.23
C ALA A 32 1.73 12.07 -1.57
N ILE A 33 2.84 11.66 -0.94
CA ILE A 33 4.11 12.38 -1.01
C ILE A 33 4.95 12.02 -2.23
N THR A 34 5.12 10.74 -2.55
CA THR A 34 6.08 10.32 -3.59
C THR A 34 5.75 10.80 -5.01
N PRO A 35 4.48 11.05 -5.39
CA PRO A 35 4.19 11.73 -6.67
C PRO A 35 4.83 13.12 -6.79
N HIS A 36 5.11 13.81 -5.69
CA HIS A 36 5.85 15.08 -5.72
C HIS A 36 7.37 14.88 -5.73
N ILE A 37 7.87 13.67 -5.40
CA ILE A 37 9.30 13.39 -5.18
C ILE A 37 9.90 12.63 -6.37
N SER A 38 9.31 11.49 -6.75
CA SER A 38 9.74 10.66 -7.88
C SER A 38 8.78 10.72 -9.07
N GLY A 39 7.68 11.46 -8.94
CA GLY A 39 6.66 11.57 -9.99
C GLY A 39 5.75 10.34 -10.09
N THR A 40 5.87 9.40 -9.15
CA THR A 40 5.14 8.13 -9.13
C THR A 40 4.62 7.84 -7.73
N ASP A 41 3.47 7.16 -7.63
CA ASP A 41 3.03 6.53 -6.38
C ASP A 41 3.87 5.28 -6.11
N GLU A 42 4.89 5.42 -5.26
CA GLU A 42 5.88 4.37 -5.00
C GLU A 42 5.33 3.20 -4.18
N ALA A 43 4.15 3.35 -3.57
CA ALA A 43 3.46 2.21 -2.94
C ALA A 43 2.99 1.19 -3.99
N ASN A 44 2.75 1.63 -5.22
CA ASN A 44 2.24 0.82 -6.32
C ASN A 44 3.24 0.68 -7.48
N ALA A 45 4.45 1.22 -7.34
CA ALA A 45 5.48 1.13 -8.37
C ALA A 45 5.97 -0.31 -8.55
N LEU A 46 6.34 -0.66 -9.79
CA LEU A 46 6.93 -1.97 -10.07
C LEU A 46 8.35 -2.03 -9.50
N GLN A 47 8.67 -3.13 -8.82
CA GLN A 47 9.96 -3.32 -8.17
C GLN A 47 10.97 -3.98 -9.12
N THR A 48 12.27 -3.71 -8.95
CA THR A 48 13.33 -4.48 -9.63
C THR A 48 13.15 -5.97 -9.39
N ALA A 49 13.34 -6.79 -10.43
CA ALA A 49 13.05 -8.21 -10.34
C ALA A 49 14.01 -8.91 -9.35
N TRP A 50 13.47 -9.81 -8.51
CA TRP A 50 14.27 -10.62 -7.57
C TRP A 50 15.48 -11.31 -8.18
N PRO A 51 15.41 -11.96 -9.37
CA PRO A 51 16.57 -12.55 -10.01
C PRO A 51 17.71 -11.53 -10.26
N THR A 52 17.36 -10.30 -10.63
CA THR A 52 18.34 -9.22 -10.81
C THR A 52 19.00 -8.82 -9.49
N ILE A 53 18.23 -8.71 -8.41
CA ILE A 53 18.74 -8.40 -7.07
C ILE A 53 19.69 -9.51 -6.61
N LEU A 54 19.22 -10.76 -6.64
CA LEU A 54 19.99 -11.93 -6.24
C LEU A 54 21.30 -12.04 -7.02
N LYS A 55 21.32 -11.69 -8.30
CA LYS A 55 22.53 -11.72 -9.12
C LYS A 55 23.51 -10.58 -8.79
N ASN A 56 23.03 -9.36 -8.54
CA ASN A 56 23.89 -8.17 -8.60
C ASN A 56 24.12 -7.46 -7.25
N SER A 57 23.25 -7.64 -6.27
CA SER A 57 23.38 -6.96 -4.97
C SER A 57 24.49 -7.58 -4.12
N GLU A 58 25.26 -6.73 -3.45
CA GLU A 58 26.28 -7.07 -2.46
C GLU A 58 25.79 -6.79 -1.04
N ALA A 59 24.82 -5.89 -0.90
CA ALA A 59 24.07 -5.67 0.32
C ALA A 59 22.56 -5.50 0.04
N VAL A 60 21.74 -5.90 1.00
CA VAL A 60 20.29 -5.64 1.01
C VAL A 60 19.93 -5.05 2.37
N LEU A 61 19.31 -3.88 2.36
CA LEU A 61 18.80 -3.22 3.55
C LEU A 61 17.28 -3.39 3.59
N ILE A 62 16.73 -3.99 4.64
CA ILE A 62 15.29 -4.16 4.86
C ILE A 62 14.89 -3.27 6.04
N TRP A 63 14.12 -2.21 5.79
CA TRP A 63 13.82 -1.18 6.79
C TRP A 63 12.32 -1.06 7.05
N GLY A 64 11.91 -1.30 8.30
CA GLY A 64 10.51 -1.19 8.74
C GLY A 64 9.57 -2.15 8.00
N ALA A 65 10.08 -3.33 7.64
CA ALA A 65 9.38 -4.33 6.84
C ALA A 65 9.59 -5.75 7.38
N ASP A 66 8.51 -6.53 7.37
CA ASP A 66 8.54 -7.96 7.71
C ASP A 66 7.92 -8.80 6.58
N PRO A 67 8.55 -8.86 5.38
CA PRO A 67 8.02 -9.55 4.21
C PRO A 67 7.71 -11.03 4.41
N ILE A 68 8.41 -11.73 5.31
CA ILE A 68 8.10 -13.14 5.64
C ILE A 68 6.71 -13.25 6.27
N ASN A 69 6.33 -12.26 7.10
CA ASN A 69 5.01 -12.18 7.67
C ASN A 69 3.96 -11.65 6.67
N THR A 70 4.27 -10.57 5.97
CA THR A 70 3.27 -9.79 5.23
C THR A 70 2.97 -10.29 3.82
N ASN A 71 3.90 -11.00 3.15
CA ASN A 71 3.64 -11.60 1.83
C ASN A 71 2.75 -12.86 1.88
N GLN A 72 2.27 -13.27 3.07
CA GLN A 72 1.24 -14.30 3.18
C GLN A 72 -0.05 -13.88 2.48
N ILE A 73 -0.28 -12.56 2.38
CA ILE A 73 -1.49 -11.93 1.86
C ILE A 73 -1.17 -11.18 0.58
N ALA A 74 -2.13 -11.18 -0.35
CA ALA A 74 -2.16 -10.27 -1.48
C ALA A 74 -3.56 -9.64 -1.65
N TRP A 75 -3.64 -8.57 -2.44
CA TRP A 75 -4.94 -8.00 -2.82
C TRP A 75 -5.79 -8.96 -3.68
N ALA A 76 -5.13 -9.76 -4.51
CA ALA A 76 -5.77 -10.85 -5.26
C ALA A 76 -5.33 -12.19 -4.66
N VAL A 77 -5.40 -13.30 -5.39
CA VAL A 77 -4.87 -14.58 -4.89
C VAL A 77 -3.33 -14.48 -4.83
N PRO A 78 -2.68 -14.67 -3.68
CA PRO A 78 -1.22 -14.60 -3.59
C PRO A 78 -0.56 -15.77 -4.33
N ASP A 79 0.57 -15.52 -4.99
CA ASP A 79 1.34 -16.57 -5.69
C ASP A 79 2.39 -17.22 -4.77
N HIS A 80 2.80 -16.50 -3.72
CA HIS A 80 3.79 -16.90 -2.71
C HIS A 80 5.19 -17.18 -3.29
N GLU A 81 5.50 -16.65 -4.48
CA GLU A 81 6.82 -16.80 -5.09
C GLU A 81 7.91 -16.01 -4.35
N SER A 82 7.55 -14.93 -3.65
CA SER A 82 8.52 -14.13 -2.89
C SER A 82 9.30 -14.96 -1.87
N TYR A 83 8.67 -15.95 -1.24
CA TYR A 83 9.33 -16.86 -0.29
C TYR A 83 10.48 -17.64 -0.91
N LEU A 84 10.34 -18.07 -2.18
CA LEU A 84 11.42 -18.74 -2.92
C LEU A 84 12.61 -17.81 -3.11
N TYR A 85 12.37 -16.52 -3.31
CA TYR A 85 13.42 -15.52 -3.49
C TYR A 85 14.08 -15.10 -2.18
N PHE A 86 13.33 -15.01 -1.07
CA PHE A 86 13.92 -14.82 0.25
C PHE A 86 14.79 -16.02 0.68
N ALA A 87 14.37 -17.25 0.38
CA ALA A 87 15.20 -18.44 0.59
C ALA A 87 16.50 -18.37 -0.23
N LYS A 88 16.40 -17.98 -1.50
CA LYS A 88 17.58 -17.77 -2.36
C LYS A 88 18.47 -16.62 -1.86
N LEU A 89 17.90 -15.56 -1.30
CA LEU A 89 18.68 -14.47 -0.70
C LEU A 89 19.52 -15.00 0.46
N LYS A 90 18.92 -15.82 1.34
CA LYS A 90 19.63 -16.51 2.42
C LYS A 90 20.76 -17.39 1.89
N GLU A 91 20.56 -18.09 0.77
CA GLU A 91 21.64 -18.82 0.12
C GLU A 91 22.74 -17.89 -0.43
N GLN A 92 22.40 -16.73 -0.98
CA GLN A 92 23.40 -15.77 -1.48
C GLN A 92 24.22 -15.15 -0.34
N MET A 93 23.63 -14.99 0.86
CA MET A 93 24.37 -14.60 2.07
C MET A 93 25.51 -15.58 2.34
N GLN A 94 25.25 -16.90 2.21
CA GLN A 94 26.26 -17.95 2.45
C GLN A 94 27.25 -18.10 1.30
N LYS A 95 26.76 -18.12 0.05
CA LYS A 95 27.58 -18.40 -1.14
C LYS A 95 28.47 -17.23 -1.57
N ARG A 96 27.99 -15.99 -1.40
CA ARG A 96 28.64 -14.78 -1.90
C ARG A 96 28.93 -13.74 -0.83
N GLY A 97 28.53 -13.97 0.42
CA GLY A 97 28.70 -12.99 1.49
C GLY A 97 27.83 -11.75 1.29
N VAL A 98 26.66 -11.87 0.64
CA VAL A 98 25.70 -10.76 0.53
C VAL A 98 25.31 -10.32 1.93
N LYS A 99 25.55 -9.05 2.26
CA LYS A 99 25.23 -8.53 3.60
C LYS A 99 23.76 -8.16 3.65
N VAL A 100 23.00 -8.76 4.57
CA VAL A 100 21.60 -8.38 4.79
C VAL A 100 21.46 -7.74 6.17
N ILE A 101 20.89 -6.54 6.20
CA ILE A 101 20.66 -5.75 7.40
C ILE A 101 19.16 -5.49 7.51
N THR A 102 18.58 -5.76 8.67
CA THR A 102 17.20 -5.43 8.99
C THR A 102 17.18 -4.32 10.03
N ILE A 103 16.45 -3.23 9.75
CA ILE A 103 16.22 -2.13 10.69
C ILE A 103 14.75 -2.13 11.05
N ASP A 104 14.47 -2.43 12.32
CA ASP A 104 13.11 -2.58 12.84
C ASP A 104 13.20 -2.43 14.38
N PRO A 105 12.19 -1.86 15.07
CA PRO A 105 12.18 -1.88 16.53
C PRO A 105 12.19 -3.29 17.14
N VAL A 106 11.78 -4.32 16.38
CA VAL A 106 11.75 -5.71 16.84
C VAL A 106 12.54 -6.63 15.92
N TYR A 107 13.17 -7.66 16.50
CA TYR A 107 13.77 -8.76 15.71
C TYR A 107 12.66 -9.61 15.07
N ASN A 108 12.16 -9.12 13.93
CA ASN A 108 10.94 -9.57 13.27
C ASN A 108 11.10 -10.94 12.56
N ASN A 109 10.03 -11.47 11.94
CA ASN A 109 10.06 -12.80 11.34
C ASN A 109 11.07 -12.90 10.19
N THR A 110 11.22 -11.82 9.42
CA THR A 110 12.19 -11.72 8.33
C THR A 110 13.63 -11.75 8.84
N ALA A 111 13.92 -10.98 9.89
CA ALA A 111 15.25 -10.97 10.49
C ALA A 111 15.62 -12.36 11.02
N LYS A 112 14.70 -13.01 11.73
CA LYS A 112 14.83 -14.40 12.22
C LYS A 112 15.02 -15.41 11.08
N PHE A 113 14.23 -15.31 10.01
CA PHE A 113 14.31 -16.23 8.87
C PHE A 113 15.65 -16.13 8.15
N LEU A 114 16.13 -14.91 7.89
CA LEU A 114 17.39 -14.67 7.18
C LEU A 114 18.61 -14.87 8.08
N GLY A 115 18.47 -14.71 9.40
CA GLY A 115 19.61 -14.57 10.30
C GLY A 115 20.39 -13.29 9.97
N SER A 116 19.69 -12.21 9.62
CA SER A 116 20.31 -10.94 9.23
C SER A 116 20.87 -10.20 10.45
N GLU A 117 21.82 -9.31 10.18
CA GLU A 117 22.21 -8.27 11.13
C GLU A 117 20.98 -7.40 11.42
N HIS A 118 20.75 -7.09 12.70
CA HIS A 118 19.58 -6.34 13.13
C HIS A 118 19.99 -5.09 13.88
N ILE A 119 19.48 -3.94 13.45
CA ILE A 119 19.63 -2.67 14.14
C ILE A 119 18.28 -2.31 14.73
N SER A 120 18.20 -2.30 16.05
CA SER A 120 17.00 -1.88 16.78
C SER A 120 16.93 -0.37 16.79
N ILE A 121 15.78 0.18 16.37
CA ILE A 121 15.56 1.63 16.32
C ILE A 121 14.36 2.01 17.18
N ASN A 122 14.43 3.17 17.83
CA ASN A 122 13.25 3.74 18.52
C ASN A 122 12.14 4.00 17.48
N PRO A 123 10.90 3.54 17.70
CA PRO A 123 9.80 3.79 16.76
C PRO A 123 9.66 5.28 16.45
N THR A 124 9.30 5.60 15.20
CA THR A 124 9.09 6.97 14.68
C THR A 124 10.34 7.84 14.52
N THR A 125 11.56 7.31 14.71
CA THR A 125 12.81 8.10 14.66
C THR A 125 13.68 7.84 13.43
N ASP A 126 13.18 7.05 12.48
CA ASP A 126 13.89 6.58 11.29
C ASP A 126 14.48 7.71 10.44
N VAL A 127 13.74 8.82 10.29
CA VAL A 127 14.16 9.97 9.47
C VAL A 127 15.45 10.58 10.01
N ALA A 128 15.59 10.69 11.34
CA ALA A 128 16.82 11.21 11.95
C ALA A 128 18.02 10.31 11.64
N MET A 129 17.85 8.99 11.73
CA MET A 129 18.90 8.03 11.38
C MET A 129 19.28 8.14 9.90
N MET A 130 18.30 8.21 8.98
CA MET A 130 18.57 8.35 7.54
C MET A 130 19.32 9.65 7.20
N MET A 131 18.96 10.77 7.84
CA MET A 131 19.64 12.05 7.67
C MET A 131 21.10 11.97 8.12
N ALA A 132 21.37 11.33 9.27
CA ALA A 132 22.73 11.10 9.75
C ALA A 132 23.55 10.19 8.84
N ILE A 133 22.95 9.14 8.28
CA ILE A 133 23.62 8.30 7.28
C ILE A 133 24.05 9.15 6.07
N CYS A 134 23.17 10.00 5.53
CA CYS A 134 23.52 10.89 4.43
C CYS A 134 24.65 11.86 4.81
N TYR A 135 24.60 12.44 6.01
CA TYR A 135 25.66 13.32 6.53
C TYR A 135 27.01 12.59 6.60
N GLU A 136 27.05 11.39 7.20
CA GLU A 136 28.27 10.60 7.34
C GLU A 136 28.84 10.17 5.97
N MET A 137 27.96 9.84 5.01
CA MET A 137 28.38 9.58 3.63
C MET A 137 29.04 10.80 2.99
N MET A 138 28.49 12.01 3.18
CA MET A 138 29.11 13.24 2.68
C MET A 138 30.46 13.49 3.33
N ALA A 139 30.53 13.40 4.66
CA ALA A 139 31.75 13.68 5.44
C ALA A 139 32.90 12.74 5.06
N GLN A 140 32.60 11.50 4.66
CA GLN A 140 33.56 10.50 4.24
C GLN A 140 33.83 10.49 2.72
N GLY A 141 33.16 11.35 1.93
CA GLY A 141 33.29 11.36 0.47
C GLY A 141 32.69 10.13 -0.22
N LEU A 142 31.72 9.47 0.42
CA LEU A 142 31.03 8.27 -0.06
C LEU A 142 29.69 8.56 -0.77
N ALA A 143 29.17 9.78 -0.66
CA ALA A 143 27.97 10.20 -1.38
C ALA A 143 28.26 10.33 -2.89
N ASP A 144 27.34 9.86 -3.74
CA ASP A 144 27.49 9.96 -5.21
C ASP A 144 27.13 11.36 -5.71
N GLU A 145 28.13 12.23 -5.68
CA GLU A 145 28.03 13.61 -6.14
C GLU A 145 27.59 13.76 -7.60
N LYS A 146 27.97 12.79 -8.46
CA LYS A 146 27.58 12.81 -9.88
C LYS A 146 26.10 12.50 -10.02
N PHE A 147 25.59 11.54 -9.25
CA PHE A 147 24.18 11.20 -9.27
C PHE A 147 23.33 12.36 -8.74
N LEU A 148 23.67 12.90 -7.57
CA LEU A 148 22.96 14.01 -6.95
C LEU A 148 22.85 15.20 -7.92
N LYS A 149 23.95 15.63 -8.53
CA LYS A 149 23.95 16.76 -9.47
C LYS A 149 23.09 16.50 -10.72
N LYS A 150 23.16 15.30 -11.29
CA LYS A 150 22.55 14.99 -12.59
C LYS A 150 21.07 14.61 -12.49
N TYR A 151 20.68 13.85 -11.47
CA TYR A 151 19.38 13.18 -11.39
C TYR A 151 18.44 13.76 -10.34
N THR A 152 18.86 14.77 -9.56
CA THR A 152 18.04 15.38 -8.51
C THR A 152 17.86 16.88 -8.68
N HIS A 153 16.87 17.44 -7.98
CA HIS A 153 16.66 18.87 -7.77
C HIS A 153 16.67 19.16 -6.26
N GLY A 154 17.35 20.22 -5.81
CA GLY A 154 17.40 20.60 -4.40
C GLY A 154 18.51 19.94 -3.56
N ALA A 155 19.43 19.19 -4.18
CA ALA A 155 20.45 18.43 -3.45
C ALA A 155 21.42 19.32 -2.65
N GLU A 156 21.87 20.45 -3.21
CA GLU A 156 22.84 21.32 -2.53
C GLU A 156 22.21 22.04 -1.34
N GLU A 157 20.96 22.47 -1.49
CA GLU A 157 20.15 23.07 -0.43
C GLU A 157 19.97 22.08 0.73
N PHE A 158 19.64 20.82 0.42
CA PHE A 158 19.49 19.79 1.44
C PHE A 158 20.82 19.40 2.11
N LYS A 159 21.93 19.39 1.37
CA LYS A 159 23.27 19.19 1.97
C LYS A 159 23.63 20.30 2.96
N ALA A 160 23.30 21.56 2.66
CA ALA A 160 23.49 22.66 3.60
C ALA A 160 22.66 22.45 4.87
N TYR A 161 21.42 21.99 4.74
CA TYR A 161 20.57 21.62 5.87
C TYR A 161 21.15 20.49 6.73
N LEU A 162 21.67 19.42 6.12
CA LEU A 162 22.33 18.35 6.86
C LEU A 162 23.56 18.83 7.66
N LYS A 163 24.27 19.84 7.15
CA LYS A 163 25.44 20.43 7.84
C LYS A 163 25.08 21.43 8.93
N GLY A 164 23.80 21.82 9.07
CA GLY A 164 23.37 22.91 9.94
C GLY A 164 23.75 24.29 9.40
N GLU A 165 23.95 24.42 8.09
CA GLU A 165 24.28 25.69 7.41
C GLU A 165 23.03 26.45 6.95
N SER A 166 21.83 25.90 7.16
CA SER A 166 20.55 26.53 6.83
C SER A 166 19.60 26.57 8.05
N GLU A 167 18.32 26.27 7.85
CA GLU A 167 17.30 26.23 8.91
C GLU A 167 17.69 25.30 10.07
N ASP A 168 17.23 25.63 11.28
CA ASP A 168 17.53 25.02 12.59
C ASP A 168 18.98 25.09 13.12
N GLY A 169 19.99 25.26 12.28
CA GLY A 169 21.40 25.37 12.69
C GLY A 169 22.00 24.10 13.32
N LEU A 170 21.32 22.95 13.19
CA LEU A 170 21.71 21.68 13.77
C LEU A 170 22.42 20.81 12.74
N LYS A 171 23.65 20.42 13.06
CA LYS A 171 24.40 19.43 12.30
C LYS A 171 23.76 18.04 12.49
N LYS A 172 23.32 17.43 11.39
CA LYS A 172 22.58 16.17 11.36
C LYS A 172 23.53 14.97 11.31
N ASP A 173 24.49 14.88 12.23
CA ASP A 173 25.50 13.82 12.26
C ASP A 173 25.08 12.59 13.09
N ALA A 174 25.94 11.57 13.15
CA ALA A 174 25.65 10.36 13.92
C ALA A 174 25.42 10.65 15.42
N ALA A 175 26.15 11.60 16.01
CA ALA A 175 26.02 11.97 17.42
C ALA A 175 24.67 12.63 17.72
N TRP A 176 24.17 13.44 16.79
CA TRP A 176 22.82 13.99 16.84
C TRP A 176 21.75 12.90 16.74
N ALA A 177 21.82 12.04 15.70
CA ALA A 177 20.80 11.03 15.49
C ALA A 177 20.78 9.96 16.58
N SER A 178 21.93 9.56 17.12
CA SER A 178 22.04 8.54 18.17
C SER A 178 21.19 8.87 19.40
N LYS A 179 21.14 10.15 19.79
CA LYS A 179 20.33 10.65 20.91
C LYS A 179 18.83 10.56 20.66
N ILE A 180 18.41 10.54 19.39
CA ILE A 180 17.01 10.52 18.98
C ILE A 180 16.59 9.06 18.77
N CYS A 181 17.30 8.35 17.90
CA CYS A 181 16.89 7.03 17.42
C CYS A 181 17.35 5.87 18.29
N GLY A 182 18.24 6.10 19.26
CA GLY A 182 18.75 5.06 20.16
C GLY A 182 19.77 4.12 19.52
N VAL A 183 20.13 4.33 18.25
CA VAL A 183 21.17 3.55 17.54
C VAL A 183 22.55 4.16 17.83
N SER A 184 23.58 3.35 18.01
CA SER A 184 24.92 3.87 18.31
C SER A 184 25.52 4.65 17.14
N GLU A 185 26.41 5.60 17.42
CA GLU A 185 27.11 6.35 16.37
C GLU A 185 27.90 5.44 15.42
N ASP A 186 28.51 4.38 15.95
CA ASP A 186 29.33 3.45 15.19
C ASP A 186 28.48 2.62 14.22
N GLU A 187 27.28 2.20 14.61
CA GLU A 187 26.33 1.53 13.72
C GLU A 187 25.87 2.45 12.59
N ILE A 188 25.57 3.73 12.89
CA ILE A 188 25.17 4.73 11.89
C ILE A 188 26.31 4.96 10.88
N LYS A 189 27.52 5.20 11.36
CA LYS A 189 28.72 5.39 10.51
C LYS A 189 29.06 4.13 9.71
N GLY A 190 28.93 2.96 10.34
CA GLY A 190 29.15 1.66 9.70
C GLY A 190 28.16 1.41 8.56
N LEU A 191 26.88 1.75 8.77
CA LEU A 191 25.87 1.65 7.73
C LEU A 191 26.13 2.63 6.58
N ALA A 192 26.47 3.89 6.87
CA ALA A 192 26.88 4.86 5.85
C ALA A 192 28.02 4.33 4.97
N LYS A 193 29.03 3.70 5.57
CA LYS A 193 30.12 3.06 4.85
C LYS A 193 29.64 1.94 3.93
N ILE A 194 28.80 1.04 4.44
CA ILE A 194 28.26 -0.09 3.67
C ILE A 194 27.45 0.41 2.47
N LEU A 195 26.54 1.36 2.69
CA LEU A 195 25.67 1.88 1.65
C LEU A 195 26.45 2.63 0.57
N GLY A 196 27.46 3.41 0.96
CA GLY A 196 28.32 4.12 0.02
C GLY A 196 29.32 3.25 -0.74
N SER A 197 29.70 2.08 -0.23
CA SER A 197 30.76 1.25 -0.82
C SER A 197 30.29 -0.01 -1.53
N LYS A 198 29.05 -0.45 -1.35
CA LYS A 198 28.53 -1.72 -1.91
C LYS A 198 27.34 -1.47 -2.84
N ARG A 199 27.17 -2.34 -3.85
CA ARG A 199 25.92 -2.41 -4.63
C ARG A 199 24.77 -2.82 -3.69
N THR A 200 23.90 -1.87 -3.36
CA THR A 200 22.91 -2.01 -2.29
C THR A 200 21.48 -1.79 -2.79
N MET A 201 20.60 -2.74 -2.49
CA MET A 201 19.15 -2.60 -2.65
C MET A 201 18.52 -2.19 -1.31
N ILE A 202 17.81 -1.06 -1.29
CA ILE A 202 17.08 -0.55 -0.12
C ILE A 202 15.60 -0.93 -0.23
N MET A 203 15.11 -1.75 0.69
CA MET A 203 13.74 -2.24 0.75
C MET A 203 13.03 -1.64 1.97
N CYS A 204 12.12 -0.69 1.78
CA CYS A 204 11.37 -0.10 2.90
C CYS A 204 9.93 -0.60 2.96
N GLY A 205 9.43 -0.83 4.17
CA GLY A 205 8.04 -1.20 4.42
C GLY A 205 7.12 0.01 4.55
N TRP A 206 5.83 -0.24 4.79
CA TRP A 206 4.82 0.81 4.98
C TRP A 206 4.47 1.09 6.45
N GLY A 207 5.04 0.35 7.40
CA GLY A 207 4.80 0.57 8.83
C GLY A 207 5.10 2.01 9.26
N PRO A 208 6.34 2.51 9.06
CA PRO A 208 6.76 3.82 9.57
C PRO A 208 5.97 5.02 9.05
N GLN A 209 5.38 4.95 7.85
CA GLN A 209 4.53 6.04 7.34
C GLN A 209 3.12 6.09 7.94
N ARG A 210 2.74 5.12 8.80
CA ARG A 210 1.47 5.16 9.56
C ARG A 210 1.70 5.72 10.96
N ALA A 211 2.41 6.83 11.02
CA ALA A 211 2.69 7.59 12.23
C ALA A 211 2.56 9.09 11.90
N HIS A 212 2.67 9.94 12.94
CA HIS A 212 2.74 11.38 12.74
C HIS A 212 3.94 11.75 11.85
N HIS A 213 3.77 12.70 10.94
CA HIS A 213 4.78 13.08 9.92
C HIS A 213 5.22 11.91 9.02
N GLY A 214 4.35 10.93 8.78
CA GLY A 214 4.69 9.68 8.07
C GLY A 214 5.18 9.86 6.64
N GLU A 215 4.87 10.99 5.99
CA GLU A 215 5.36 11.35 4.66
C GLU A 215 6.88 11.55 4.59
N GLN A 216 7.51 11.92 5.71
CA GLN A 216 8.95 12.16 5.79
C GLN A 216 9.75 10.86 5.58
N PHE A 217 9.23 9.70 6.00
CA PHE A 217 9.96 8.43 5.94
C PHE A 217 10.32 8.00 4.51
N HIS A 218 9.32 7.88 3.61
CA HIS A 218 9.58 7.45 2.23
C HIS A 218 10.23 8.55 1.39
N TRP A 219 10.01 9.83 1.74
CA TRP A 219 10.73 10.94 1.11
C TRP A 219 12.22 10.84 1.46
N MET A 220 12.56 10.73 2.74
CA MET A 220 13.95 10.60 3.19
C MET A 220 14.60 9.31 2.68
N ALA A 221 13.87 8.18 2.62
CA ALA A 221 14.40 6.93 2.05
C ALA A 221 14.76 7.07 0.55
N THR A 222 13.94 7.80 -0.21
CA THR A 222 14.23 8.13 -1.62
C THR A 222 15.46 9.01 -1.74
N VAL A 223 15.61 10.01 -0.85
CA VAL A 223 16.79 10.88 -0.79
C VAL A 223 18.04 10.09 -0.40
N LEU A 224 17.98 9.20 0.60
CA LEU A 224 19.08 8.31 0.97
C LEU A 224 19.53 7.47 -0.23
N ALA A 225 18.60 6.87 -0.98
CA ALA A 225 18.92 6.12 -2.19
C ALA A 225 19.59 7.00 -3.28
N ALA A 226 19.25 8.29 -3.35
CA ALA A 226 19.91 9.24 -4.23
C ALA A 226 21.33 9.60 -3.76
N PHE A 227 21.56 9.72 -2.46
CA PHE A 227 22.91 9.89 -1.88
C PHE A 227 23.80 8.67 -2.14
N VAL A 228 23.23 7.46 -2.11
CA VAL A 228 23.91 6.22 -2.52
C VAL A 228 24.20 6.19 -4.02
N GLY A 229 23.37 6.84 -4.86
CA GLY A 229 23.64 7.04 -6.28
C GLY A 229 23.35 5.86 -7.22
N GLN A 230 22.72 4.80 -6.69
CA GLN A 230 22.58 3.52 -7.40
C GLN A 230 21.19 3.28 -8.01
N ILE A 231 20.28 4.25 -7.91
CA ILE A 231 18.94 4.19 -8.51
C ILE A 231 19.04 3.92 -10.01
N GLY A 232 18.32 2.90 -10.50
CA GLY A 232 18.33 2.49 -11.91
C GLY A 232 19.48 1.56 -12.31
N LEU A 233 20.26 1.04 -11.36
CA LEU A 233 21.27 0.00 -11.62
C LEU A 233 20.76 -1.39 -11.20
N ALA A 234 21.18 -2.43 -11.90
CA ALA A 234 20.88 -3.80 -11.53
C ALA A 234 21.35 -4.12 -10.09
N GLY A 235 20.43 -4.52 -9.20
CA GLY A 235 20.70 -4.80 -7.80
C GLY A 235 20.98 -3.57 -6.92
N GLY A 236 20.74 -2.36 -7.43
CA GLY A 236 20.90 -1.09 -6.71
C GLY A 236 19.63 -0.26 -6.72
N GLY A 237 19.57 0.74 -5.84
CA GLY A 237 18.44 1.67 -5.73
C GLY A 237 17.52 1.32 -4.57
N TYR A 238 16.22 1.60 -4.72
CA TYR A 238 15.22 1.36 -3.69
C TYR A 238 13.99 0.63 -4.24
N GLY A 239 13.18 0.11 -3.33
CA GLY A 239 11.83 -0.36 -3.61
C GLY A 239 10.98 -0.44 -2.35
N PHE A 240 9.74 0.05 -2.44
CA PHE A 240 8.82 0.13 -1.31
C PHE A 240 7.70 -0.93 -1.35
N GLY A 241 7.83 -1.94 -2.22
CA GLY A 241 6.79 -2.94 -2.47
C GLY A 241 7.19 -4.40 -2.21
N TYR A 242 8.45 -4.72 -1.90
CA TYR A 242 8.89 -6.13 -1.73
C TYR A 242 8.21 -6.91 -0.58
N HIS A 243 7.56 -6.20 0.34
CA HIS A 243 6.86 -6.76 1.50
C HIS A 243 5.35 -6.93 1.28
N TYR A 244 4.84 -6.55 0.11
CA TYR A 244 3.43 -6.60 -0.20
C TYR A 244 3.18 -7.39 -1.49
N SER A 245 2.28 -8.35 -1.41
CA SER A 245 1.73 -9.08 -2.56
C SER A 245 2.79 -9.57 -3.57
N ASP A 246 3.87 -10.19 -3.08
CA ASP A 246 4.94 -10.75 -3.92
C ASP A 246 5.72 -9.71 -4.76
N GLY A 247 5.84 -8.47 -4.28
CA GLY A 247 6.61 -7.42 -4.95
C GLY A 247 8.02 -7.87 -5.39
N GLY A 248 8.37 -7.57 -6.64
CA GLY A 248 9.64 -7.98 -7.26
C GLY A 248 9.62 -9.36 -7.91
N CYS A 249 8.55 -10.14 -7.76
CA CYS A 249 8.41 -11.41 -8.47
C CYS A 249 8.15 -11.15 -9.97
N PRO A 250 8.92 -11.79 -10.88
CA PRO A 250 8.69 -11.67 -12.32
C PRO A 250 7.25 -12.03 -12.67
N SER A 251 6.58 -11.12 -13.37
CA SER A 251 5.16 -11.25 -13.72
C SER A 251 5.02 -11.27 -15.25
N PRO A 252 4.04 -12.02 -15.82
CA PRO A 252 3.77 -11.94 -17.24
C PRO A 252 3.39 -10.52 -17.65
N ALA A 253 3.77 -10.13 -18.88
CA ALA A 253 3.07 -9.08 -19.62
C ALA A 253 1.71 -9.64 -20.07
N ALA A 254 0.88 -10.04 -19.10
CA ALA A 254 -0.35 -10.73 -19.41
C ALA A 254 -1.32 -9.76 -20.11
N PRO A 255 -2.23 -10.29 -20.96
CA PRO A 255 -3.26 -9.49 -21.61
C PRO A 255 -4.26 -8.91 -20.58
N VAL A 256 -4.08 -9.32 -19.32
CA VAL A 256 -4.70 -8.82 -18.09
C VAL A 256 -4.08 -7.50 -17.58
N GLY A 257 -3.41 -6.75 -18.47
CA GLY A 257 -2.85 -5.44 -18.17
C GLY A 257 -1.54 -5.56 -17.41
N SER A 258 -0.55 -4.76 -17.78
CA SER A 258 0.68 -4.67 -17.00
C SER A 258 0.37 -4.20 -15.58
N ALA A 259 1.30 -4.40 -14.64
CA ALA A 259 1.21 -3.79 -13.30
C ALA A 259 0.99 -2.26 -13.36
N LEU A 260 1.38 -1.61 -14.47
CA LEU A 260 1.11 -0.19 -14.76
C LEU A 260 -0.37 0.13 -15.04
N SER A 261 -1.21 -0.85 -15.35
CA SER A 261 -2.66 -0.66 -15.53
C SER A 261 -3.44 -0.58 -14.22
N LEU A 262 -2.80 -0.89 -13.09
CA LEU A 262 -3.38 -0.71 -11.74
C LEU A 262 -3.39 0.77 -11.31
N SER A 263 -2.59 1.64 -11.94
CA SER A 263 -2.48 3.07 -11.60
C SER A 263 -3.37 3.99 -12.45
N SER A 264 -4.01 3.48 -13.51
CA SER A 264 -4.97 4.27 -14.31
C SER A 264 -6.38 4.11 -13.75
N GLY A 265 -6.88 5.18 -13.13
CA GLY A 265 -8.23 5.25 -12.59
C GLY A 265 -9.36 4.94 -13.58
N ALA A 266 -10.53 4.71 -12.99
CA ALA A 266 -11.86 4.62 -13.60
C ALA A 266 -11.95 3.84 -14.93
N ALA A 267 -12.20 2.54 -14.85
CA ALA A 267 -12.73 1.80 -15.98
C ALA A 267 -14.13 2.37 -16.34
N THR A 268 -14.23 3.05 -17.48
CA THR A 268 -15.47 3.67 -17.99
C THR A 268 -16.47 2.63 -18.52
N THR A 269 -16.03 1.39 -18.72
CA THR A 269 -16.82 0.19 -19.02
C THR A 269 -16.12 -1.02 -18.38
N SER A 270 -16.85 -2.12 -18.12
CA SER A 270 -16.36 -3.34 -17.44
C SER A 270 -14.88 -3.61 -17.72
N SER A 271 -14.05 -3.62 -16.67
CA SER A 271 -12.61 -3.78 -16.85
C SER A 271 -12.32 -5.17 -17.42
N ALA A 272 -11.33 -5.27 -18.30
CA ALA A 272 -10.98 -6.56 -18.92
C ALA A 272 -10.27 -7.52 -17.95
N PHE A 273 -10.35 -7.28 -16.64
CA PHE A 273 -9.58 -7.98 -15.61
C PHE A 273 -10.56 -8.61 -14.61
N PRO A 274 -10.74 -9.94 -14.60
CA PRO A 274 -11.55 -10.62 -13.58
C PRO A 274 -10.96 -10.42 -12.17
N GLY A 275 -11.81 -10.10 -11.20
CA GLY A 275 -11.45 -9.83 -9.80
C GLY A 275 -12.09 -8.56 -9.22
N LEU A 276 -11.41 -7.95 -8.23
CA LEU A 276 -11.95 -6.90 -7.34
C LEU A 276 -12.32 -5.55 -8.01
N GLY A 277 -12.25 -5.44 -9.34
CA GLY A 277 -12.61 -4.24 -10.11
C GLY A 277 -13.19 -4.52 -11.49
N SER A 278 -13.71 -5.72 -11.74
CA SER A 278 -14.26 -6.11 -13.05
C SER A 278 -15.55 -5.36 -13.38
N MET A 279 -16.40 -5.19 -12.38
CA MET A 279 -17.61 -4.38 -12.51
C MET A 279 -17.29 -2.91 -12.29
N SER A 280 -17.77 -2.03 -13.16
CA SER A 280 -17.58 -0.59 -12.98
C SER A 280 -18.58 -0.04 -11.96
N ILE A 281 -18.17 0.98 -11.21
CA ILE A 281 -19.08 1.78 -10.37
C ILE A 281 -20.09 2.54 -11.24
N VAL A 282 -19.68 2.96 -12.45
CA VAL A 282 -20.57 3.62 -13.40
C VAL A 282 -21.15 2.56 -14.33
N PRO A 283 -22.48 2.36 -14.38
CA PRO A 283 -23.10 1.37 -15.25
C PRO A 283 -22.95 1.69 -16.73
N ALA A 284 -23.03 0.66 -17.57
CA ALA A 284 -22.95 0.83 -19.02
C ALA A 284 -24.17 1.58 -19.58
N SER A 285 -25.35 1.36 -19.00
CA SER A 285 -26.62 1.96 -19.40
C SER A 285 -26.60 3.49 -19.33
N GLU A 286 -27.32 4.12 -20.25
CA GLU A 286 -27.53 5.58 -20.25
C GLU A 286 -28.40 6.01 -19.06
N GLY A 287 -28.07 7.15 -18.46
CA GLY A 287 -28.82 7.73 -17.35
C GLY A 287 -28.01 8.75 -16.53
N GLU A 288 -28.67 9.33 -15.53
CA GLU A 288 -28.12 10.43 -14.71
C GLU A 288 -26.83 10.06 -13.96
N TRP A 289 -26.68 8.77 -13.61
CA TRP A 289 -25.50 8.21 -12.94
C TRP A 289 -24.18 8.33 -13.74
N LYS A 290 -24.23 8.66 -15.04
CA LYS A 290 -23.03 8.92 -15.86
C LYS A 290 -22.33 10.23 -15.48
N ASN A 291 -23.09 11.20 -14.95
CA ASN A 291 -22.64 12.58 -14.76
C ASN A 291 -22.58 12.99 -13.27
N ARG A 292 -22.61 12.03 -12.34
CA ARG A 292 -22.58 12.32 -10.90
C ARG A 292 -21.17 12.63 -10.44
N ASP A 293 -21.02 13.79 -9.81
CA ASP A 293 -19.79 14.16 -9.12
C ASP A 293 -19.88 13.76 -7.64
N ASN A 294 -18.98 12.86 -7.22
CA ASN A 294 -18.96 12.33 -5.86
C ASN A 294 -17.82 13.01 -5.10
N ILE A 295 -18.16 13.68 -4.00
CA ILE A 295 -17.17 14.31 -3.11
C ILE A 295 -16.30 13.23 -2.48
N ALA A 296 -14.98 13.40 -2.50
CA ALA A 296 -14.05 12.43 -1.95
C ALA A 296 -13.28 13.01 -0.76
N ILE A 297 -13.37 12.36 0.41
CA ILE A 297 -12.63 12.75 1.61
C ILE A 297 -11.41 11.84 1.84
N PRO A 298 -10.34 12.28 2.52
CA PRO A 298 -9.26 11.38 2.89
C PRO A 298 -9.79 10.30 3.83
N VAL A 299 -9.51 9.03 3.56
CA VAL A 299 -10.18 7.89 4.24
C VAL A 299 -10.11 7.94 5.77
N SER A 300 -9.00 8.44 6.33
CA SER A 300 -8.73 8.53 7.76
C SER A 300 -9.38 9.76 8.43
N ARG A 301 -10.16 10.56 7.68
CA ARG A 301 -10.83 11.77 8.17
C ARG A 301 -12.33 11.60 8.38
N ILE A 302 -12.87 10.39 8.29
CA ILE A 302 -14.32 10.16 8.45
C ILE A 302 -14.86 10.69 9.79
N VAL A 303 -14.12 10.49 10.89
CA VAL A 303 -14.50 10.99 12.22
C VAL A 303 -14.47 12.52 12.30
N ASP A 304 -13.41 13.17 11.79
CA ASP A 304 -13.34 14.64 11.78
C ASP A 304 -14.43 15.24 10.88
N CYS A 305 -14.68 14.61 9.73
CA CYS A 305 -15.70 15.03 8.76
C CYS A 305 -17.11 15.01 9.34
N ILE A 306 -17.52 13.92 10.01
CA ILE A 306 -18.87 13.81 10.61
C ILE A 306 -19.04 14.85 11.73
N ASN A 307 -17.98 15.11 12.51
CA ASN A 307 -18.04 16.04 13.63
C ASN A 307 -18.01 17.51 13.20
N ASN A 308 -17.48 17.82 12.02
CA ASN A 308 -17.22 19.20 11.59
C ASN A 308 -17.69 19.46 10.14
N PRO A 309 -19.00 19.30 9.82
CA PRO A 309 -19.52 19.59 8.49
C PRO A 309 -19.28 21.08 8.13
N GLY A 310 -18.84 21.33 6.90
CA GLY A 310 -18.52 22.68 6.41
C GLY A 310 -17.13 23.21 6.79
N LYS A 311 -16.35 22.49 7.61
CA LYS A 311 -14.95 22.85 7.90
C LYS A 311 -14.09 22.72 6.64
N GLU A 312 -13.26 23.73 6.39
CA GLU A 312 -12.23 23.70 5.35
C GLU A 312 -10.93 23.09 5.91
N ILE A 313 -10.31 22.20 5.15
CA ILE A 313 -9.03 21.57 5.48
C ILE A 313 -8.07 21.62 4.28
N ASP A 314 -6.78 21.53 4.57
CA ASP A 314 -5.76 21.24 3.57
C ASP A 314 -5.65 19.73 3.34
N PHE A 315 -5.64 19.33 2.07
CA PHE A 315 -5.38 17.97 1.64
C PHE A 315 -4.54 17.98 0.37
N ASN A 316 -3.31 17.47 0.48
CA ASN A 316 -2.36 17.36 -0.63
C ASN A 316 -2.15 18.69 -1.38
N CYS A 317 -1.80 19.74 -0.64
CA CYS A 317 -1.57 21.11 -1.14
C CYS A 317 -2.82 21.79 -1.75
N LYS A 318 -4.03 21.34 -1.42
CA LYS A 318 -5.30 21.92 -1.88
C LYS A 318 -6.28 22.07 -0.73
N LYS A 319 -7.19 23.04 -0.83
CA LYS A 319 -8.32 23.16 0.08
C LYS A 319 -9.44 22.20 -0.31
N MET A 320 -10.14 21.68 0.71
CA MET A 320 -11.41 20.99 0.54
C MET A 320 -12.33 21.24 1.73
N THR A 321 -13.63 21.15 1.52
CA THR A 321 -14.65 21.35 2.55
C THR A 321 -15.31 20.04 2.91
N TYR A 322 -15.50 19.78 4.20
CA TYR A 322 -16.17 18.55 4.64
C TYR A 322 -17.66 18.55 4.29
N PRO A 323 -18.17 17.48 3.66
CA PRO A 323 -19.60 17.30 3.47
C PRO A 323 -20.31 16.97 4.80
N ASN A 324 -21.62 17.17 4.82
CA ASN A 324 -22.48 16.74 5.91
C ASN A 324 -22.91 15.28 5.71
N ILE A 325 -22.34 14.36 6.48
CA ILE A 325 -22.63 12.93 6.38
C ILE A 325 -23.68 12.56 7.43
N LYS A 326 -24.78 11.96 6.96
CA LYS A 326 -25.91 11.53 7.80
C LYS A 326 -26.18 10.03 7.81
N LEU A 327 -25.75 9.32 6.76
CA LEU A 327 -25.87 7.88 6.65
C LEU A 327 -24.51 7.28 6.30
N ALA A 328 -24.15 6.17 6.94
CA ALA A 328 -23.03 5.35 6.53
C ALA A 328 -23.50 3.93 6.19
N TYR A 329 -23.15 3.45 5.00
CA TYR A 329 -23.33 2.07 4.59
C TYR A 329 -21.94 1.43 4.46
N TRP A 330 -21.68 0.37 5.23
CA TRP A 330 -20.40 -0.31 5.24
C TRP A 330 -20.52 -1.75 4.74
N ALA A 331 -19.75 -2.11 3.72
CA ALA A 331 -19.67 -3.47 3.19
C ALA A 331 -18.20 -3.85 2.96
N GLY A 332 -17.78 -5.04 3.42
CA GLY A 332 -16.42 -5.55 3.23
C GLY A 332 -15.34 -4.81 4.03
N GLY A 333 -15.66 -4.34 5.25
CA GLY A 333 -14.70 -3.69 6.12
C GLY A 333 -15.22 -3.50 7.55
N ASN A 334 -14.29 -3.28 8.49
CA ASN A 334 -14.60 -3.20 9.92
C ASN A 334 -14.00 -1.92 10.54
N PRO A 335 -14.69 -0.76 10.51
CA PRO A 335 -14.19 0.51 11.03
C PRO A 335 -13.84 0.49 12.51
N TYR A 336 -14.60 -0.27 13.31
CA TYR A 336 -14.33 -0.45 14.74
C TYR A 336 -13.08 -1.27 15.05
N LEU A 337 -12.39 -1.77 14.03
CA LEU A 337 -11.08 -2.41 14.15
C LEU A 337 -9.96 -1.54 13.55
N HIS A 338 -10.16 -0.98 12.35
CA HIS A 338 -9.07 -0.33 11.62
C HIS A 338 -8.90 1.16 11.92
N HIS A 339 -9.91 1.84 12.49
CA HIS A 339 -9.83 3.27 12.73
C HIS A 339 -9.15 3.54 14.09
N PRO A 340 -8.24 4.52 14.19
CA PRO A 340 -7.68 4.91 15.48
C PRO A 340 -8.74 5.53 16.39
N ASP A 341 -8.52 5.48 17.70
CA ASP A 341 -9.45 5.94 18.75
C ASP A 341 -10.89 5.44 18.52
N THR A 342 -11.09 4.14 18.72
CA THR A 342 -12.38 3.48 18.54
C THR A 342 -13.47 4.00 19.48
N ASN A 343 -13.09 4.62 20.61
CA ASN A 343 -14.03 5.28 21.51
C ASN A 343 -14.58 6.58 20.90
N LEU A 344 -13.72 7.39 20.28
CA LEU A 344 -14.15 8.57 19.54
C LEU A 344 -14.98 8.20 18.30
N LEU A 345 -14.58 7.14 17.59
CA LEU A 345 -15.35 6.60 16.47
C LEU A 345 -16.78 6.25 16.90
N ALA A 346 -16.94 5.47 17.98
CA ALA A 346 -18.25 5.05 18.48
C ALA A 346 -19.18 6.25 18.76
N ARG A 347 -18.71 7.22 19.54
CA ARG A 347 -19.46 8.46 19.84
C ARG A 347 -19.77 9.29 18.59
N THR A 348 -18.94 9.19 17.57
CA THR A 348 -19.15 9.93 16.31
C THR A 348 -20.21 9.25 15.46
N PHE A 349 -20.23 7.92 15.41
CA PHE A 349 -21.22 7.17 14.63
C PHE A 349 -22.62 7.26 15.24
N GLU A 350 -22.75 7.46 16.54
CA GLU A 350 -24.03 7.81 17.21
C GLU A 350 -24.68 9.10 16.66
N LYS A 351 -23.93 9.95 15.95
CA LYS A 351 -24.46 11.18 15.32
C LYS A 351 -25.03 10.96 13.92
N LEU A 352 -24.84 9.77 13.35
CA LEU A 352 -25.44 9.40 12.08
C LEU A 352 -26.93 9.13 12.30
N ASP A 353 -27.74 9.47 11.32
CA ASP A 353 -29.17 9.13 11.32
C ASP A 353 -29.37 7.62 11.08
N THR A 354 -28.43 6.98 10.37
CA THR A 354 -28.44 5.53 10.12
C THR A 354 -27.04 4.98 9.81
N PHE A 355 -26.70 3.85 10.42
CA PHE A 355 -25.51 3.05 10.15
C PHE A 355 -25.89 1.62 9.72
N ILE A 356 -25.61 1.29 8.46
CA ILE A 356 -25.91 0.00 7.83
C ILE A 356 -24.61 -0.79 7.67
N VAL A 357 -24.61 -2.06 8.07
CA VAL A 357 -23.48 -2.97 7.86
C VAL A 357 -23.92 -4.21 7.08
N GLN A 358 -23.20 -4.51 6.00
CA GLN A 358 -23.36 -5.71 5.20
C GLN A 358 -22.12 -6.59 5.38
N GLU A 359 -22.32 -7.75 6.02
CA GLU A 359 -21.23 -8.55 6.59
C GLU A 359 -21.62 -10.02 6.70
N CYS A 360 -20.64 -10.93 6.63
CA CYS A 360 -20.85 -12.37 6.78
C CYS A 360 -20.68 -12.87 8.22
N PHE A 361 -20.17 -12.03 9.12
CA PHE A 361 -19.93 -12.34 10.53
C PHE A 361 -20.39 -11.23 11.49
N TRP A 362 -20.68 -11.58 12.75
CA TRP A 362 -20.96 -10.61 13.82
C TRP A 362 -19.69 -9.88 14.33
N THR A 363 -19.06 -9.11 13.45
CA THR A 363 -17.91 -8.23 13.76
C THR A 363 -18.31 -7.12 14.72
N ALA A 364 -17.33 -6.41 15.29
CA ALA A 364 -17.62 -5.22 16.10
C ALA A 364 -18.47 -4.19 15.35
N SER A 365 -18.21 -3.99 14.05
CA SER A 365 -19.02 -3.09 13.24
C SER A 365 -20.47 -3.56 13.07
N ALA A 366 -20.69 -4.86 12.78
CA ALA A 366 -22.04 -5.40 12.68
C ALA A 366 -22.83 -5.25 13.99
N ARG A 367 -22.19 -5.45 15.15
CA ARG A 367 -22.82 -5.28 16.47
C ARG A 367 -23.21 -3.84 16.80
N MET A 368 -22.57 -2.87 16.16
CA MET A 368 -22.81 -1.44 16.38
C MET A 368 -23.72 -0.81 15.33
N ALA A 369 -24.25 -1.60 14.39
CA ALA A 369 -25.09 -1.12 13.29
C ALA A 369 -26.58 -1.06 13.68
N ASP A 370 -27.31 -0.14 13.05
CA ASP A 370 -28.78 -0.08 13.14
C ASP A 370 -29.42 -1.19 12.30
N ILE A 371 -28.82 -1.48 11.14
CA ILE A 371 -29.28 -2.50 10.20
C ILE A 371 -28.09 -3.39 9.81
N VAL A 372 -28.28 -4.71 9.91
CA VAL A 372 -27.32 -5.71 9.47
C VAL A 372 -27.90 -6.53 8.33
N LEU A 373 -27.16 -6.62 7.22
CA LEU A 373 -27.52 -7.42 6.05
C LEU A 373 -26.55 -8.60 5.88
N PRO A 374 -27.00 -9.86 5.99
CA PRO A 374 -26.12 -11.02 5.95
C PRO A 374 -25.63 -11.32 4.53
N ALA A 375 -24.33 -11.14 4.31
CA ALA A 375 -23.67 -11.47 3.05
C ALA A 375 -23.06 -12.88 3.08
N THR A 376 -22.95 -13.53 1.92
CA THR A 376 -22.22 -14.80 1.80
C THR A 376 -20.71 -14.63 1.91
N THR A 377 -20.00 -15.71 2.20
CA THR A 377 -18.55 -15.85 2.00
C THR A 377 -18.25 -16.27 0.55
N GLU A 378 -16.96 -16.27 0.19
CA GLU A 378 -16.51 -16.64 -1.15
C GLU A 378 -16.74 -18.13 -1.48
N GLN A 379 -16.85 -18.99 -0.47
CA GLN A 379 -17.07 -20.43 -0.63
C GLN A 379 -18.53 -20.77 -0.99
N GLU A 380 -19.45 -19.84 -0.78
CA GLU A 380 -20.90 -20.04 -0.93
C GLU A 380 -21.43 -19.57 -2.31
N ARG A 381 -20.54 -19.15 -3.21
CA ARG A 381 -20.87 -18.55 -4.50
C ARG A 381 -19.85 -18.85 -5.59
N ASP A 382 -20.30 -18.75 -6.83
CA ASP A 382 -19.41 -18.76 -7.99
C ASP A 382 -18.83 -17.35 -8.25
N ASP A 383 -17.55 -17.27 -8.58
CA ASP A 383 -16.90 -16.05 -9.04
C ASP A 383 -15.67 -16.35 -9.93
N ILE A 384 -14.95 -15.31 -10.34
CA ILE A 384 -13.71 -15.38 -11.10
C ILE A 384 -12.70 -14.37 -10.55
N THR A 385 -11.45 -14.77 -10.43
CA THR A 385 -10.36 -13.93 -9.93
C THR A 385 -9.06 -14.20 -10.67
N LYS A 386 -7.98 -13.58 -10.21
CA LYS A 386 -6.63 -13.76 -10.72
C LYS A 386 -5.63 -13.93 -9.58
N SER A 387 -4.44 -14.44 -9.92
CA SER A 387 -3.31 -14.29 -9.02
C SER A 387 -2.73 -12.88 -9.07
N HIS A 388 -2.09 -12.43 -7.99
CA HIS A 388 -1.62 -11.06 -7.86
C HIS A 388 -0.54 -10.71 -8.87
N THR A 389 0.39 -11.63 -9.14
CA THR A 389 1.40 -11.48 -10.19
C THR A 389 0.82 -11.59 -11.59
N ASN A 390 -0.50 -11.76 -11.76
CA ASN A 390 -1.18 -11.98 -13.04
C ASN A 390 -0.82 -13.30 -13.74
N LYS A 391 -0.23 -14.25 -13.03
CA LYS A 391 0.18 -15.55 -13.58
C LYS A 391 -0.99 -16.48 -13.86
N PHE A 392 -2.10 -16.30 -13.16
CA PHE A 392 -3.30 -17.11 -13.31
C PHE A 392 -4.57 -16.26 -13.42
N ILE A 393 -5.55 -16.73 -14.20
CA ILE A 393 -6.98 -16.46 -13.98
C ILE A 393 -7.58 -17.75 -13.41
N ILE A 394 -8.42 -17.62 -12.37
CA ILE A 394 -8.91 -18.71 -11.53
C ILE A 394 -10.44 -18.64 -11.49
N ALA A 395 -11.11 -19.76 -11.76
CA ALA A 395 -12.53 -19.93 -11.49
C ALA A 395 -12.71 -20.23 -9.99
N MET A 396 -13.55 -19.44 -9.32
CA MET A 396 -13.91 -19.66 -7.92
C MET A 396 -15.26 -20.38 -7.93
N HIS A 397 -15.23 -21.71 -7.86
CA HIS A 397 -16.46 -22.49 -7.82
C HIS A 397 -17.12 -22.42 -6.45
N LYS A 398 -18.45 -22.36 -6.44
CA LYS A 398 -19.25 -22.58 -5.24
C LYS A 398 -18.96 -23.98 -4.67
N ILE A 399 -18.64 -24.04 -3.37
CA ILE A 399 -18.37 -25.32 -2.67
C ILE A 399 -19.30 -25.55 -1.46
N ALA A 400 -20.05 -24.53 -1.04
CA ALA A 400 -21.05 -24.62 0.01
C ALA A 400 -22.34 -23.91 -0.42
N GLU A 401 -23.48 -24.33 0.12
CA GLU A 401 -24.72 -23.55 -0.01
C GLU A 401 -24.66 -22.32 0.91
N PRO A 402 -25.29 -21.19 0.55
CA PRO A 402 -25.40 -20.04 1.44
C PRO A 402 -25.97 -20.43 2.80
N TYR A 403 -25.32 -19.96 3.86
CA TYR A 403 -25.73 -20.21 5.23
C TYR A 403 -27.03 -19.47 5.57
N GLU A 404 -28.07 -20.24 5.93
CA GLU A 404 -29.39 -19.74 6.29
C GLU A 404 -29.97 -18.72 5.28
N GLN A 405 -30.07 -17.43 5.67
CA GLN A 405 -30.64 -16.36 4.85
C GLN A 405 -29.58 -15.48 4.18
N ALA A 406 -28.29 -15.84 4.29
CA ALA A 406 -27.21 -15.09 3.66
C ALA A 406 -27.38 -15.04 2.14
N GLN A 407 -27.04 -13.90 1.55
CA GLN A 407 -27.14 -13.69 0.11
C GLN A 407 -25.85 -13.12 -0.47
N ASN A 408 -25.59 -13.41 -1.74
CA ASN A 408 -24.52 -12.76 -2.49
C ASN A 408 -24.72 -11.24 -2.49
N ASP A 409 -23.64 -10.47 -2.34
CA ASP A 409 -23.68 -9.01 -2.37
C ASP A 409 -24.45 -8.49 -3.59
N TYR A 410 -24.22 -9.07 -4.77
CA TYR A 410 -24.93 -8.72 -6.00
C TYR A 410 -26.45 -8.85 -5.87
N LYS A 411 -26.92 -9.92 -5.24
CA LYS A 411 -28.35 -10.18 -5.04
C LYS A 411 -28.95 -9.19 -4.06
N ILE A 412 -28.28 -8.91 -2.94
CA ILE A 412 -28.72 -7.93 -1.94
C ILE A 412 -28.98 -6.58 -2.61
N TYR A 413 -28.02 -6.06 -3.38
CA TYR A 413 -28.17 -4.78 -4.06
C TYR A 413 -29.23 -4.81 -5.17
N CYS A 414 -29.38 -5.93 -5.90
CA CYS A 414 -30.50 -6.10 -6.84
C CYS A 414 -31.86 -5.97 -6.15
N GLU A 415 -32.05 -6.62 -5.00
CA GLU A 415 -33.32 -6.57 -4.26
C GLU A 415 -33.60 -5.17 -3.68
N ILE A 416 -32.56 -4.46 -3.22
CA ILE A 416 -32.69 -3.05 -2.80
C ILE A 416 -33.16 -2.19 -3.97
N LEU A 417 -32.50 -2.30 -5.13
CA LEU A 417 -32.80 -1.44 -6.28
C LEU A 417 -34.16 -1.70 -6.90
N LYS A 418 -34.71 -2.92 -6.77
CA LYS A 418 -36.11 -3.19 -7.14
C LYS A 418 -37.12 -2.34 -6.36
N GLN A 419 -36.77 -1.93 -5.14
CA GLN A 419 -37.61 -1.01 -4.35
C GLN A 419 -37.56 0.43 -4.87
N PHE A 420 -36.49 0.82 -5.59
CA PHE A 420 -36.38 2.13 -6.23
C PHE A 420 -37.08 2.17 -7.59
N GLY A 421 -36.98 1.09 -8.36
CA GLY A 421 -37.65 0.97 -9.65
C GLY A 421 -36.95 0.05 -10.64
N GLU A 422 -37.66 -0.31 -11.71
CA GLU A 422 -37.13 -1.16 -12.78
C GLU A 422 -35.93 -0.50 -13.48
N LYS A 423 -35.94 0.82 -13.64
CA LYS A 423 -34.86 1.59 -14.27
C LYS A 423 -33.55 1.44 -13.50
N GLU A 424 -33.58 1.63 -12.18
CA GLU A 424 -32.41 1.54 -11.30
C GLU A 424 -31.88 0.11 -11.21
N TYR A 425 -32.80 -0.87 -11.08
CA TYR A 425 -32.45 -2.30 -11.11
C TYR A 425 -31.77 -2.70 -12.42
N MET A 426 -32.32 -2.30 -13.57
CA MET A 426 -31.74 -2.61 -14.88
C MET A 426 -30.42 -1.89 -15.13
N ALA A 427 -30.25 -0.67 -14.62
CA ALA A 427 -28.97 0.02 -14.68
C ALA A 427 -27.88 -0.73 -13.91
N PHE A 428 -28.21 -1.25 -12.74
CA PHE A 428 -27.25 -1.99 -11.93
C PHE A 428 -26.92 -3.37 -12.50
N SER A 429 -27.95 -4.17 -12.77
CA SER A 429 -27.82 -5.57 -13.20
C SER A 429 -27.42 -5.72 -14.67
N GLU A 430 -27.75 -4.71 -15.49
CA GLU A 430 -27.65 -4.75 -16.96
C GLU A 430 -28.38 -5.96 -17.57
N GLY A 431 -29.42 -6.46 -16.89
CA GLY A 431 -30.17 -7.65 -17.29
C GLY A 431 -29.38 -8.96 -17.19
N LYS A 432 -28.23 -8.98 -16.51
CA LYS A 432 -27.33 -10.14 -16.42
C LYS A 432 -27.47 -10.86 -15.09
N SER A 433 -27.39 -12.18 -15.14
CA SER A 433 -27.10 -13.06 -14.01
C SER A 433 -25.63 -12.94 -13.59
N GLU A 434 -25.30 -13.46 -12.40
CA GLU A 434 -23.91 -13.51 -11.91
C GLU A 434 -23.01 -14.32 -12.87
N MET A 435 -23.53 -15.41 -13.44
CA MET A 435 -22.74 -16.24 -14.35
C MET A 435 -22.47 -15.54 -15.70
N GLU A 436 -23.44 -14.78 -16.21
CA GLU A 436 -23.22 -13.96 -17.41
C GLU A 436 -22.18 -12.87 -17.17
N TRP A 437 -22.17 -12.26 -15.98
CA TRP A 437 -21.10 -11.33 -15.60
C TRP A 437 -19.72 -11.98 -15.57
N ILE A 438 -19.60 -13.14 -14.93
CA ILE A 438 -18.34 -13.89 -14.85
C ILE A 438 -17.84 -14.24 -16.25
N LYS A 439 -18.72 -14.77 -17.12
CA LYS A 439 -18.39 -15.09 -18.52
C LYS A 439 -17.95 -13.85 -19.28
N GLN A 440 -18.64 -12.71 -19.12
CA GLN A 440 -18.25 -11.44 -19.75
C GLN A 440 -16.84 -11.00 -19.33
N PHE A 441 -16.48 -11.12 -18.05
CA PHE A 441 -15.14 -10.75 -17.58
C PHE A 441 -14.05 -11.65 -18.19
N TYR A 442 -14.32 -12.95 -18.27
CA TYR A 442 -13.43 -13.90 -18.94
C TYR A 442 -13.27 -13.59 -20.44
N ASP A 443 -14.38 -13.40 -21.15
CA ASP A 443 -14.39 -13.11 -22.59
C ASP A 443 -13.66 -11.80 -22.91
N ALA A 444 -13.77 -10.79 -22.04
CA ALA A 444 -13.01 -9.54 -22.16
C ALA A 444 -11.49 -9.75 -22.01
N SER A 445 -11.05 -10.59 -21.08
CA SER A 445 -9.65 -11.01 -20.96
C SER A 445 -9.19 -11.80 -22.18
N LYS A 446 -9.99 -12.76 -22.65
CA LYS A 446 -9.70 -13.57 -23.84
C LYS A 446 -9.54 -12.71 -25.09
N LYS A 447 -10.44 -11.74 -25.31
CA LYS A 447 -10.33 -10.79 -26.44
C LYS A 447 -8.99 -10.03 -26.43
N LYS A 448 -8.51 -9.60 -25.26
CA LYS A 448 -7.18 -8.96 -25.14
C LYS A 448 -6.04 -9.94 -25.37
N ALA A 449 -6.20 -11.19 -24.93
CA ALA A 449 -5.22 -12.26 -25.13
C ALA A 449 -5.05 -12.58 -26.61
N ASP A 450 -6.16 -12.76 -27.33
CA ASP A 450 -6.18 -13.03 -28.77
C ASP A 450 -5.51 -11.88 -29.54
N ALA A 451 -5.79 -10.62 -29.18
CA ALA A 451 -5.12 -9.43 -29.74
C ALA A 451 -3.59 -9.40 -29.48
N SER A 452 -3.15 -10.00 -28.36
CA SER A 452 -1.74 -10.10 -27.98
C SER A 452 -1.10 -11.44 -28.38
N LYS A 453 -1.83 -12.29 -29.12
CA LYS A 453 -1.42 -13.65 -29.52
C LYS A 453 -1.10 -14.57 -28.34
N ILE A 454 -1.75 -14.34 -27.20
CA ILE A 454 -1.65 -15.16 -25.99
C ILE A 454 -2.81 -16.15 -25.99
N LYS A 455 -2.51 -17.44 -25.88
CA LYS A 455 -3.54 -18.50 -25.93
C LYS A 455 -4.36 -18.52 -24.64
N MET A 456 -5.68 -18.45 -24.78
CA MET A 456 -6.65 -18.74 -23.73
C MET A 456 -7.72 -19.70 -24.27
N PRO A 457 -8.15 -20.70 -23.48
CA PRO A 457 -9.22 -21.62 -23.89
C PRO A 457 -10.58 -20.89 -23.96
N GLU A 458 -11.59 -21.54 -24.53
CA GLU A 458 -12.97 -21.05 -24.43
C GLU A 458 -13.47 -21.14 -22.98
N PHE A 459 -14.53 -20.37 -22.66
CA PHE A 459 -15.01 -20.23 -21.29
C PHE A 459 -15.38 -21.58 -20.65
N GLU A 460 -16.05 -22.47 -21.37
CA GLU A 460 -16.51 -23.76 -20.86
C GLU A 460 -15.34 -24.69 -20.51
N GLU A 461 -14.26 -24.65 -21.32
CA GLU A 461 -13.04 -25.38 -21.03
C GLU A 461 -12.30 -24.78 -19.83
N PHE A 462 -12.19 -23.45 -19.76
CA PHE A 462 -11.63 -22.75 -18.60
C PHE A 462 -12.39 -23.09 -17.31
N TRP A 463 -13.72 -22.98 -17.33
CA TRP A 463 -14.58 -23.19 -16.16
C TRP A 463 -14.48 -24.64 -15.68
N LYS A 464 -14.45 -25.62 -16.60
CA LYS A 464 -14.23 -27.02 -16.24
C LYS A 464 -12.83 -27.29 -15.67
N LYS A 465 -11.80 -26.61 -16.21
CA LYS A 465 -10.41 -26.78 -15.78
C LYS A 465 -10.10 -26.07 -14.46
N GLY A 466 -10.80 -24.98 -14.16
CA GLY A 466 -10.65 -24.18 -12.96
C GLY A 466 -9.61 -23.04 -13.05
N PHE A 467 -8.71 -23.05 -14.05
CA PHE A 467 -7.74 -21.97 -14.23
C PHE A 467 -7.11 -21.93 -15.63
N VAL A 468 -6.56 -20.76 -15.98
CA VAL A 468 -5.59 -20.58 -17.07
C VAL A 468 -4.30 -19.98 -16.52
N LYS A 469 -3.15 -20.45 -17.00
CA LYS A 469 -1.81 -20.04 -16.58
C LYS A 469 -1.11 -19.31 -17.72
N PHE A 470 -0.41 -18.22 -17.42
CA PHE A 470 0.36 -17.45 -18.38
C PHE A 470 1.86 -17.67 -18.23
N GLU A 471 2.58 -17.59 -19.35
CA GLU A 471 4.04 -17.66 -19.38
C GLU A 471 4.66 -16.30 -19.03
N ILE A 472 5.70 -16.32 -18.20
CA ILE A 472 6.45 -15.11 -17.82
C ILE A 472 7.52 -14.87 -18.90
N PRO A 473 7.53 -13.70 -19.57
CA PRO A 473 8.51 -13.42 -20.61
C PRO A 473 9.90 -13.20 -20.01
N LYS A 474 10.95 -13.54 -20.77
CA LYS A 474 12.35 -13.47 -20.31
C LYS A 474 12.73 -12.09 -19.73
N HIS A 475 12.31 -11.00 -20.37
CA HIS A 475 12.64 -9.64 -19.93
C HIS A 475 12.11 -9.31 -18.52
N ALA A 476 11.02 -9.95 -18.06
CA ALA A 476 10.48 -9.72 -16.72
C ALA A 476 11.43 -10.20 -15.61
N TYR A 477 12.28 -11.18 -15.90
CA TYR A 477 13.32 -11.66 -14.98
C TYR A 477 14.52 -10.71 -14.90
N GLU A 478 14.66 -9.80 -15.86
CA GLU A 478 15.78 -8.87 -16.01
C GLU A 478 15.38 -7.43 -15.67
N TYR A 479 14.12 -7.19 -15.30
CA TYR A 479 13.58 -5.85 -15.05
C TYR A 479 14.34 -5.11 -13.94
N VAL A 480 14.66 -3.84 -14.21
CA VAL A 480 15.29 -2.89 -13.29
C VAL A 480 14.43 -1.63 -13.20
N ALA A 481 13.96 -1.31 -11.99
CA ALA A 481 13.20 -0.10 -11.75
C ALA A 481 14.05 1.15 -12.03
N MET A 482 13.48 2.14 -12.70
CA MET A 482 14.12 3.42 -13.08
C MET A 482 15.37 3.30 -13.97
N GLU A 483 15.59 2.16 -14.63
CA GLU A 483 16.75 1.97 -15.53
C GLU A 483 16.77 2.98 -16.68
N GLU A 484 15.61 3.18 -17.33
CA GLU A 484 15.49 4.10 -18.47
C GLU A 484 15.70 5.56 -18.07
N PHE A 485 15.18 5.98 -16.90
CA PHE A 485 15.48 7.29 -16.31
C PHE A 485 16.99 7.47 -16.09
N ARG A 486 17.67 6.45 -15.54
CA ARG A 486 19.11 6.52 -15.33
C ARG A 486 19.88 6.64 -16.65
N LYS A 487 19.53 5.82 -17.66
CA LYS A 487 20.18 5.84 -18.99
C LYS A 487 20.09 7.22 -19.63
N ASN A 488 18.91 7.83 -19.64
CA ASN A 488 18.72 9.16 -20.19
C ASN A 488 17.61 9.93 -19.46
N PRO A 489 17.94 10.78 -18.46
CA PRO A 489 16.94 11.51 -17.68
C PRO A 489 16.30 12.67 -18.44
N ILE A 490 16.80 13.02 -19.63
CA ILE A 490 16.23 14.07 -20.50
C ILE A 490 15.10 13.50 -21.36
N ILE A 491 15.29 12.28 -21.89
CA ILE A 491 14.27 11.58 -22.68
C ILE A 491 13.24 10.94 -21.73
N ASN A 492 13.71 10.27 -20.68
CA ASN A 492 12.88 9.51 -19.75
C ASN A 492 12.67 10.31 -18.45
N ARG A 493 12.21 11.57 -18.55
CA ARG A 493 11.97 12.45 -17.40
C ARG A 493 10.93 11.87 -16.45
N LEU A 494 11.11 12.10 -15.15
CA LEU A 494 10.11 11.75 -14.14
C LEU A 494 8.87 12.65 -14.22
N GLY A 495 7.76 12.21 -13.64
CA GLY A 495 6.50 12.98 -13.56
C GLY A 495 6.52 14.19 -12.61
N THR A 496 7.70 14.65 -12.20
CA THR A 496 7.92 15.80 -11.31
C THR A 496 8.08 17.11 -12.10
N PRO A 497 7.89 18.29 -11.47
CA PRO A 497 8.09 19.57 -12.14
C PRO A 497 9.47 19.74 -12.80
N SER A 498 10.54 19.29 -12.15
CA SER A 498 11.89 19.33 -12.74
C SER A 498 12.15 18.18 -13.74
N GLY A 499 11.37 17.10 -13.70
CA GLY A 499 11.64 15.86 -14.41
C GLY A 499 12.77 15.02 -13.79
N ARG A 500 13.21 15.39 -12.57
CA ARG A 500 14.24 14.74 -11.75
C ARG A 500 13.66 14.38 -10.38
N ILE A 501 14.43 13.70 -9.54
CA ILE A 501 14.04 13.41 -8.16
C ILE A 501 14.05 14.73 -7.37
N GLU A 502 12.92 15.13 -6.80
CA GLU A 502 12.78 16.36 -6.00
C GLU A 502 13.25 16.10 -4.56
N VAL A 503 14.52 16.38 -4.25
CA VAL A 503 15.01 16.41 -2.87
C VAL A 503 14.36 17.57 -2.11
N VAL A 504 14.21 18.71 -2.79
CA VAL A 504 13.43 19.86 -2.33
C VAL A 504 12.25 20.08 -3.29
N SER A 505 11.03 20.10 -2.77
CA SER A 505 9.80 20.30 -3.54
C SER A 505 9.28 21.72 -3.44
N LYS A 506 9.45 22.50 -4.52
CA LYS A 506 8.89 23.87 -4.63
C LYS A 506 7.36 23.90 -4.51
N LYS A 507 6.69 22.83 -4.93
CA LYS A 507 5.24 22.74 -4.85
C LYS A 507 4.75 22.61 -3.40
N ILE A 508 5.44 21.79 -2.61
CA ILE A 508 5.17 21.66 -1.16
C ILE A 508 5.55 22.95 -0.45
N ALA A 509 6.70 23.56 -0.79
CA ALA A 509 7.10 24.87 -0.25
C ALA A 509 6.02 25.94 -0.46
N LYS A 510 5.41 26.00 -1.65
CA LYS A 510 4.34 26.96 -1.98
C LYS A 510 3.06 26.70 -1.19
N ALA A 511 2.79 25.46 -0.79
CA ALA A 511 1.63 25.12 0.01
C ALA A 511 1.74 25.64 1.46
N ALA A 512 2.95 25.97 1.92
CA ALA A 512 3.21 26.53 3.24
C ALA A 512 2.57 25.73 4.39
N LEU A 513 2.70 24.40 4.30
CA LEU A 513 2.25 23.48 5.34
C LEU A 513 3.24 23.52 6.51
N ASP A 514 2.74 23.67 7.72
CA ASP A 514 3.53 23.71 8.95
C ASP A 514 4.10 22.34 9.32
N ASP A 515 3.36 21.28 9.03
CA ASP A 515 3.67 19.89 9.37
C ASP A 515 4.34 19.08 8.23
N CYS A 516 4.57 19.70 7.06
CA CYS A 516 5.22 19.07 5.91
C CYS A 516 6.12 20.07 5.15
N PRO A 517 7.39 20.21 5.57
CA PRO A 517 8.33 21.16 4.98
C PRO A 517 8.71 20.85 3.53
N SER A 518 9.45 21.76 2.91
CA SER A 518 9.84 21.65 1.50
C SER A 518 10.85 20.56 1.17
N HIS A 519 11.48 19.96 2.17
CA HIS A 519 12.42 18.83 2.06
C HIS A 519 12.25 17.90 3.27
N PRO A 520 12.80 16.67 3.21
CA PRO A 520 12.74 15.76 4.36
C PRO A 520 13.25 16.42 5.62
N THR A 521 12.48 16.35 6.70
CA THR A 521 12.81 17.05 7.94
C THR A 521 12.46 16.16 9.13
N TRP A 522 13.38 16.04 10.07
CA TRP A 522 13.06 15.47 11.38
C TRP A 522 12.19 16.47 12.15
N MET A 523 10.94 16.10 12.41
CA MET A 523 10.01 16.85 13.24
C MET A 523 9.56 15.96 14.38
N GLU A 524 9.60 16.48 15.60
CA GLU A 524 9.23 15.72 16.78
C GLU A 524 7.77 15.24 16.67
N PRO A 525 7.52 13.92 16.67
CA PRO A 525 6.17 13.39 16.53
C PRO A 525 5.32 13.72 17.77
N MET A 526 3.99 13.64 17.63
CA MET A 526 3.07 14.01 18.71
C MET A 526 3.24 13.15 19.97
N GLU A 527 3.78 11.94 19.83
CA GLU A 527 4.15 11.03 20.93
C GLU A 527 5.34 10.17 20.51
N TRP A 528 6.35 10.05 21.36
CA TRP A 528 7.53 9.19 21.15
C TRP A 528 8.32 8.99 22.45
N LEU A 529 9.30 8.08 22.42
CA LEU A 529 10.10 7.71 23.60
C LEU A 529 11.07 8.79 24.09
N GLY A 530 11.37 9.80 23.27
CA GLY A 530 12.22 10.93 23.69
C GLY A 530 11.46 12.05 24.41
N ASP A 531 10.12 12.02 24.42
CA ASP A 531 9.32 13.01 25.14
C ASP A 531 9.35 12.71 26.66
N ALA A 532 10.25 13.40 27.37
CA ALA A 532 10.48 13.21 28.79
C ALA A 532 9.24 13.53 29.67
N GLN A 533 8.27 14.31 29.18
CA GLN A 533 7.05 14.59 29.93
C GLN A 533 6.02 13.46 29.74
N LYS A 534 5.78 13.03 28.50
CA LYS A 534 4.82 11.94 28.22
C LYS A 534 5.30 10.60 28.77
N THR A 535 6.59 10.31 28.67
CA THR A 535 7.16 9.04 29.12
C THR A 535 7.14 8.85 30.64
N GLN A 536 6.99 9.92 31.44
CA GLN A 536 6.72 9.80 32.88
C GLN A 536 5.38 9.10 33.15
N LYS A 537 4.39 9.31 32.28
CA LYS A 537 3.06 8.71 32.42
C LYS A 537 2.89 7.44 31.57
N TYR A 538 3.44 7.43 30.36
CA TYR A 538 3.35 6.34 29.39
C TYR A 538 4.76 5.94 28.94
N PRO A 539 5.49 5.12 29.72
CA PRO A 539 6.91 4.84 29.48
C PRO A 539 7.18 3.86 28.33
N LEU A 540 6.13 3.26 27.76
CA LEU A 540 6.24 2.24 26.71
C LEU A 540 5.66 2.77 25.39
N ASN A 541 6.33 2.45 24.29
CA ASN A 541 5.77 2.64 22.95
C ASN A 541 5.05 1.36 22.52
N LEU A 542 3.79 1.48 22.10
CA LEU A 542 3.00 0.36 21.60
C LEU A 542 3.12 0.26 20.09
N ILE A 543 3.76 -0.81 19.61
CA ILE A 543 3.84 -1.12 18.18
C ILE A 543 2.70 -2.08 17.84
N THR A 544 1.84 -1.70 16.91
CA THR A 544 0.69 -2.52 16.45
C THR A 544 0.89 -2.98 15.00
N PRO A 545 1.82 -3.93 14.74
CA PRO A 545 2.05 -4.43 13.39
C PRO A 545 0.87 -5.28 12.89
N HIS A 546 0.93 -5.70 11.63
CA HIS A 546 -0.07 -6.63 11.10
C HIS A 546 0.08 -8.01 11.76
N PRO A 547 -1.04 -8.67 12.10
CA PRO A 547 -1.02 -9.96 12.78
C PRO A 547 -0.47 -11.06 11.87
N LYS A 548 0.08 -12.11 12.48
CA LYS A 548 0.73 -13.21 11.77
C LYS A 548 -0.24 -14.26 11.24
N TYR A 549 -1.24 -14.62 12.03
CA TYR A 549 -2.20 -15.70 11.72
C TYR A 549 -3.57 -15.22 11.24
N ARG A 550 -3.71 -13.92 10.97
CA ARG A 550 -4.98 -13.29 10.57
C ARG A 550 -4.76 -12.32 9.43
N LEU A 551 -5.79 -12.10 8.63
CA LEU A 551 -5.86 -10.95 7.73
C LEU A 551 -6.61 -9.81 8.44
N HIS A 552 -5.85 -8.91 9.06
CA HIS A 552 -6.41 -7.88 9.94
C HIS A 552 -7.27 -8.52 11.05
N GLY A 553 -8.59 -8.31 11.03
CA GLY A 553 -9.53 -8.95 11.96
C GLY A 553 -10.24 -10.18 11.40
N GLN A 554 -10.06 -10.50 10.12
CA GLN A 554 -10.62 -11.72 9.54
C GLN A 554 -10.00 -12.95 10.20
N LEU A 555 -10.80 -14.01 10.31
CA LEU A 555 -10.44 -15.29 10.95
C LEU A 555 -10.30 -15.24 12.49
N ASN A 556 -10.48 -14.08 13.15
CA ASN A 556 -10.39 -14.00 14.61
C ASN A 556 -11.52 -14.74 15.35
N ASN A 557 -12.59 -15.09 14.64
CA ASN A 557 -13.71 -15.90 15.11
C ASN A 557 -13.53 -17.40 14.81
N THR A 558 -12.32 -17.85 14.45
CA THR A 558 -12.02 -19.24 14.08
C THR A 558 -11.02 -19.87 15.05
N TRP A 559 -10.73 -21.16 14.89
CA TRP A 559 -9.74 -21.89 15.67
C TRP A 559 -8.33 -21.28 15.60
N LEU A 560 -8.02 -20.49 14.55
CA LEU A 560 -6.74 -19.79 14.40
C LEU A 560 -6.45 -18.83 15.57
N ARG A 561 -7.47 -18.29 16.23
CA ARG A 561 -7.32 -17.44 17.41
C ARG A 561 -6.52 -18.15 18.52
N ASN A 562 -6.71 -19.46 18.65
CA ASN A 562 -6.08 -20.27 19.70
C ASN A 562 -4.58 -20.50 19.50
N LEU A 563 -4.00 -20.07 18.38
CA LEU A 563 -2.55 -20.21 18.11
C LEU A 563 -1.69 -19.20 18.87
N GLU A 564 -2.24 -18.04 19.23
CA GLU A 564 -1.49 -16.95 19.87
C GLU A 564 -2.15 -16.40 21.13
N GLU A 565 -3.44 -16.68 21.38
CA GLU A 565 -4.12 -16.12 22.56
C GLU A 565 -3.51 -16.63 23.87
N ILE A 566 -3.40 -15.74 24.86
CA ILE A 566 -2.93 -16.07 26.21
C ILE A 566 -4.08 -15.83 27.17
N GLY A 567 -4.58 -16.90 27.80
CA GLY A 567 -5.73 -16.84 28.68
C GLY A 567 -7.00 -16.29 28.00
N GLY A 568 -7.20 -16.54 26.70
CA GLY A 568 -8.35 -16.06 25.93
C GLY A 568 -8.29 -14.57 25.55
N ARG A 569 -7.10 -13.94 25.59
CA ARG A 569 -6.87 -12.53 25.24
C ARG A 569 -5.77 -12.42 24.18
N GLU A 570 -5.80 -11.32 23.41
CA GLU A 570 -4.72 -10.98 22.48
C GLU A 570 -3.39 -10.87 23.24
N PRO A 571 -2.30 -11.48 22.77
CA PRO A 571 -1.02 -11.42 23.45
C PRO A 571 -0.43 -10.00 23.38
N VAL A 572 0.25 -9.60 24.46
CA VAL A 572 1.12 -8.43 24.49
C VAL A 572 2.54 -8.93 24.67
N TRP A 573 3.39 -8.66 23.69
CA TRP A 573 4.82 -9.00 23.74
C TRP A 573 5.55 -7.84 24.43
N MET A 574 6.20 -8.12 25.57
CA MET A 574 6.95 -7.13 26.36
C MET A 574 8.37 -7.61 26.63
#